data_AF-A0A8I6XD95-F1
#
_entry.id   AF-A0A8I6XD95-F1
#
_cell.length_a   1.000
_cell.length_b   1.000
_cell.length_c   1.000
_cell.angle_alpha   90.00
_cell.angle_beta   90.00
_cell.angle_gamma   90.00
#
_symmetry.space_group_name_H-M   'P 1'
#
loop_
_entity.id
_entity.type
_entity.pdbx_description
1 polymer ?
#
loop_
_entity_poly.entity_id
_entity_poly.type
_entity_poly.pdbx_seq_one_letter_code
_entity_poly.pdbx_strand_id
1 'polypeptide(L)'
;MYDLYAMAHTASYKKVKAFSESDLEHPENFTNISSHDKLMKYRDHGKARKGEDFNPSEGPIDPELVMIAGNGRPHGSIAIGDGLIRCPSTLRQIKARQTSSCPEITRRLRPVELAIEVAIQKERAAMQAAMAEKDKEIRELEERTTALVEAERARNEASTRAIYELFVSMCEKNGQVPPLMPVINVAGTNMSQNASHDPSTVEPSPGQPSPGETSQSHRASP
;
A
#
# COMPACT_ATOMS: atom_id res chain seq x y z
N MET A 1 16.05 33.18 13.95
CA MET A 1 14.57 33.35 14.02
C MET A 1 13.86 32.01 13.97
N TYR A 2 14.29 31.08 13.11
CA TYR A 2 13.79 29.70 13.08
C TYR A 2 13.88 29.00 14.44
N ASP A 3 15.07 29.00 15.05
CA ASP A 3 15.30 28.39 16.37
C ASP A 3 14.46 29.01 17.46
N LEU A 4 14.34 30.35 17.47
CA LEU A 4 13.48 31.06 18.43
C LEU A 4 12.01 30.65 18.30
N TYR A 5 11.53 30.45 17.07
CA TYR A 5 10.17 29.98 16.83
C TYR A 5 9.99 28.55 17.33
N ALA A 6 10.96 27.67 17.10
CA ALA A 6 10.92 26.31 17.60
C ALA A 6 10.96 26.26 19.13
N MET A 7 11.89 26.99 19.75
CA MET A 7 12.02 27.15 21.19
C MET A 7 10.73 27.64 21.85
N ALA A 8 10.04 28.61 21.24
CA ALA A 8 8.76 29.11 21.76
C ALA A 8 7.65 28.03 21.80
N HIS A 9 7.80 26.96 21.03
CA HIS A 9 6.83 25.88 20.91
C HIS A 9 7.28 24.55 21.50
N THR A 10 8.48 24.45 22.08
CA THR A 10 8.95 23.23 22.76
C THR A 10 8.77 23.30 24.27
N ALA A 11 9.15 24.41 24.91
CA ALA A 11 9.04 24.55 26.36
C ALA A 11 8.92 26.00 26.81
N SER A 12 8.58 26.18 28.10
CA SER A 12 8.64 27.48 28.75
C SER A 12 10.06 28.05 28.70
N TYR A 13 10.19 29.37 28.58
CA TYR A 13 11.46 30.10 28.49
C TYR A 13 12.48 29.75 29.60
N LYS A 14 12.03 29.27 30.77
CA LYS A 14 12.90 28.84 31.88
C LYS A 14 13.56 27.47 31.67
N LYS A 15 12.97 26.61 30.84
CA LYS A 15 13.36 25.21 30.64
C LYS A 15 13.77 24.90 29.19
N VAL A 16 13.57 25.86 28.29
CA VAL A 16 13.81 25.67 26.87
C VAL A 16 15.30 25.53 26.59
N LYS A 17 15.66 24.50 25.82
CA LYS A 17 17.02 24.29 25.32
C LYS A 17 17.18 24.96 23.96
N ALA A 18 18.42 25.19 23.54
CA ALA A 18 18.69 25.57 22.16
C ALA A 18 18.10 24.51 21.22
N PHE A 19 17.39 24.97 20.19
CA PHE A 19 16.78 24.09 19.22
C PHE A 19 17.85 23.48 18.29
N SER A 20 17.66 22.22 17.95
CA SER A 20 18.48 21.45 17.00
C SER A 20 17.60 20.76 15.96
N GLU A 21 18.13 20.48 14.77
CA GLU A 21 17.33 19.80 13.73
C GLU A 21 16.82 18.42 14.16
N SER A 22 17.59 17.69 14.98
CA SER A 22 17.18 16.41 15.55
C SER A 22 15.91 16.50 16.42
N ASP A 23 15.61 17.67 16.97
CA ASP A 23 14.37 17.86 17.73
C ASP A 23 13.12 17.71 16.84
N LEU A 24 13.25 17.87 15.51
CA LEU A 24 12.15 17.64 14.56
C LEU A 24 11.82 16.17 14.38
N GLU A 25 12.66 15.25 14.81
CA GLU A 25 12.33 13.81 14.79
C GLU A 25 11.42 13.41 15.97
N HIS A 26 11.29 14.30 16.96
CA HIS A 26 10.56 14.10 18.20
C HIS A 26 9.37 15.06 18.32
N PRO A 27 8.27 14.85 17.57
CA PRO A 27 7.08 15.71 17.63
C PRO A 27 6.50 15.84 19.05
N GLU A 28 6.71 14.84 19.91
CA GLU A 28 6.33 14.83 21.32
C GLU A 28 6.97 15.95 22.17
N ASN A 29 8.11 16.50 21.74
CA ASN A 29 8.79 17.59 22.44
C ASN A 29 8.13 18.95 22.18
N PHE A 30 7.16 19.02 21.27
CA PHE A 30 6.45 20.24 20.93
C PHE A 30 5.13 20.35 21.69
N THR A 31 4.93 21.50 22.33
CA THR A 31 3.65 21.88 22.94
C THR A 31 2.52 22.05 21.92
N ASN A 32 2.86 22.27 20.64
CA ASN A 32 1.91 22.42 19.54
C ASN A 32 2.41 21.65 18.31
N ILE A 33 1.70 20.58 17.94
CA ILE A 33 2.04 19.74 16.79
C ILE A 33 1.99 20.50 15.46
N SER A 34 1.12 21.52 15.36
CA SER A 34 1.09 22.36 14.18
C SER A 34 2.39 23.13 14.02
N SER A 35 3.02 23.58 15.11
CA SER A 35 4.33 24.27 15.09
C SER A 35 5.45 23.35 14.60
N HIS A 36 5.43 22.09 15.00
CA HIS A 36 6.34 21.05 14.50
C HIS A 36 6.19 20.83 12.99
N ASP A 37 4.96 20.58 12.50
CA ASP A 37 4.68 20.37 11.07
C ASP A 37 5.19 21.52 10.20
N LYS A 38 5.09 22.74 10.72
CA LYS A 38 5.49 23.93 10.01
C LYS A 38 7.00 24.09 9.89
N LEU A 39 7.73 23.78 10.96
CA LEU A 39 9.19 23.75 10.97
C LEU A 39 9.69 22.70 9.98
N MET A 40 9.11 21.49 10.01
CA MET A 40 9.41 20.44 9.04
C MET A 40 9.19 20.90 7.60
N LYS A 41 8.02 21.49 7.29
CA LYS A 41 7.75 22.01 5.93
C LYS A 41 8.77 23.05 5.49
N TYR A 42 9.15 23.97 6.35
CA TYR A 42 10.15 24.99 6.00
C TYR A 42 11.52 24.36 5.72
N ARG A 43 11.96 23.42 6.55
CA ARG A 43 13.18 22.63 6.32
C ARG A 43 13.12 21.89 5.00
N ASP A 44 12.06 21.13 4.75
CA ASP A 44 11.93 20.27 3.57
C ASP A 44 11.88 21.08 2.28
N HIS A 45 11.13 22.19 2.26
CA HIS A 45 11.16 23.10 1.12
C HIS A 45 12.52 23.77 0.94
N GLY A 46 13.22 24.05 2.04
CA GLY A 46 14.55 24.62 2.01
C GLY A 46 15.55 23.67 1.39
N LYS A 47 15.53 22.40 1.82
CA LYS A 47 16.33 21.32 1.24
C LYS A 47 16.04 21.13 -0.25
N ALA A 48 14.76 21.07 -0.61
CA ALA A 48 14.35 20.92 -2.01
C ALA A 48 14.78 22.08 -2.93
N ARG A 49 14.99 23.29 -2.38
CA ARG A 49 15.35 24.49 -3.17
C ARG A 49 16.83 24.83 -3.13
N LYS A 50 17.48 24.63 -1.98
CA LYS A 50 18.84 25.09 -1.69
C LYS A 50 19.85 23.93 -1.57
N GLY A 51 19.37 22.68 -1.61
CA GLY A 51 20.19 21.47 -1.49
C GLY A 51 20.04 20.81 -0.12
N GLU A 52 20.43 19.53 -0.03
CA GLU A 52 20.25 18.69 1.17
C GLU A 52 20.95 19.26 2.41
N ASP A 53 22.05 20.00 2.22
CA ASP A 53 22.84 20.65 3.26
C ASP A 53 22.18 21.93 3.83
N PHE A 54 20.95 22.25 3.41
CA PHE A 54 20.24 23.42 3.91
C PHE A 54 19.88 23.25 5.39
N ASN A 55 20.54 24.05 6.25
CA ASN A 55 20.20 24.20 7.65
C ASN A 55 19.38 25.50 7.88
N PRO A 56 18.11 25.43 8.28
CA PRO A 56 17.27 26.60 8.55
C PRO A 56 17.72 27.43 9.77
N SER A 57 18.61 26.88 10.61
CA SER A 57 19.16 27.51 11.82
C SER A 57 20.40 28.38 11.53
N GLU A 58 21.13 28.08 10.45
CA GLU A 58 22.45 28.68 10.14
C GLU A 58 22.40 29.96 9.29
N GLY A 59 21.20 30.49 9.00
CA GLY A 59 21.05 31.65 8.13
C GLY A 59 19.85 32.54 8.46
N PRO A 60 19.75 33.71 7.80
CA PRO A 60 18.54 34.51 7.88
C PRO A 60 17.35 33.73 7.34
N ILE A 61 16.18 33.93 7.96
CA ILE A 61 14.94 33.34 7.47
C ILE A 61 14.66 33.89 6.07
N ASP A 62 14.33 32.98 5.14
CA ASP A 62 14.00 33.29 3.77
C ASP A 62 12.49 33.52 3.64
N PRO A 63 12.02 34.78 3.43
CA PRO A 63 10.59 35.09 3.39
C PRO A 63 9.86 34.41 2.23
N GLU A 64 10.53 34.19 1.10
CA GLU A 64 9.94 33.49 -0.04
C GLU A 64 9.72 32.02 0.31
N LEU A 65 10.70 31.40 0.97
CA LEU A 65 10.62 30.03 1.42
C LEU A 65 9.51 29.83 2.47
N VAL A 66 9.37 30.77 3.43
CA VAL A 66 8.25 30.77 4.40
C VAL A 66 6.91 30.86 3.67
N MET A 67 6.80 31.71 2.64
CA MET A 67 5.56 31.86 1.87
C MET A 67 5.18 30.58 1.12
N ILE A 68 6.18 29.85 0.60
CA ILE A 68 5.98 28.58 -0.10
C ILE A 68 5.58 27.47 0.86
N ALA A 69 6.32 27.29 1.95
CA ALA A 69 6.02 26.31 2.99
C ALA A 69 4.63 26.56 3.62
N GLY A 70 4.17 27.82 3.61
CA GLY A 70 2.83 28.22 4.06
C GLY A 70 1.72 28.03 3.01
N ASN A 71 1.97 27.33 1.90
CA ASN A 71 1.04 27.08 0.80
C ASN A 71 0.40 28.35 0.21
N GLY A 72 1.14 29.47 0.20
CA GLY A 72 0.74 30.66 -0.55
C GLY A 72 -0.15 31.66 0.17
N ARG A 73 -0.22 31.65 1.51
CA ARG A 73 -0.80 32.79 2.26
C ARG A 73 0.08 34.04 2.09
N PRO A 74 -0.49 35.26 2.12
CA PRO A 74 0.24 36.52 1.87
C PRO A 74 1.43 36.79 2.80
N HIS A 75 1.57 36.05 3.90
CA HIS A 75 2.73 36.10 4.80
C HIS A 75 3.29 34.72 5.15
N GLY A 76 2.98 33.70 4.37
CA GLY A 76 3.27 32.31 4.73
C GLY A 76 2.76 31.93 6.12
N SER A 77 1.74 32.64 6.64
CA SER A 77 1.33 32.71 8.05
C SER A 77 0.75 31.42 8.63
N ILE A 78 1.06 30.30 8.00
CA ILE A 78 0.99 29.02 8.66
C ILE A 78 2.39 28.51 8.91
N ALA A 79 3.38 28.61 8.01
CA ALA A 79 4.74 28.14 8.26
C ALA A 79 5.37 28.76 9.51
N ILE A 80 5.86 30.00 9.49
CA ILE A 80 6.64 30.51 10.64
C ILE A 80 6.30 31.98 10.89
N GLY A 81 6.32 32.40 12.17
CA GLY A 81 6.34 33.81 12.55
C GLY A 81 5.01 34.56 12.43
N ASP A 82 3.87 33.89 12.36
CA ASP A 82 2.50 34.45 12.45
C ASP A 82 2.27 35.83 11.78
N GLY A 83 2.79 36.01 10.56
CA GLY A 83 2.64 37.25 9.80
C GLY A 83 3.67 38.36 10.08
N LEU A 84 4.57 38.17 11.04
CA LEU A 84 5.70 39.07 11.32
C LEU A 84 6.74 39.06 10.19
N ILE A 85 6.88 37.93 9.49
CA ILE A 85 7.83 37.78 8.38
C ILE A 85 7.18 38.34 7.11
N ARG A 86 7.62 39.52 6.69
CA ARG A 86 7.14 40.17 5.47
C ARG A 86 7.93 39.68 4.26
N CYS A 87 7.24 39.13 3.27
CA CYS A 87 7.82 38.80 1.97
C CYS A 87 7.70 40.00 1.02
N PRO A 88 8.79 40.43 0.35
CA PRO A 88 8.75 41.53 -0.61
C PRO A 88 8.05 41.12 -1.93
N SER A 89 8.15 39.84 -2.31
CA SER A 89 7.49 39.28 -3.49
C SER A 89 6.11 38.72 -3.15
N THR A 90 5.19 38.76 -4.10
CA THR A 90 3.91 38.02 -4.04
C THR A 90 4.08 36.57 -4.52
N LEU A 91 3.22 35.66 -4.08
CA LEU A 91 3.25 34.26 -4.54
C LEU A 91 3.16 34.15 -6.06
N ARG A 92 2.37 35.01 -6.72
CA ARG A 92 2.26 35.04 -8.18
C ARG A 92 3.60 35.37 -8.84
N GLN A 93 4.34 36.34 -8.29
CA GLN A 93 5.66 36.71 -8.79
C GLN A 93 6.69 35.59 -8.57
N ILE A 94 6.63 34.89 -7.43
CA ILE A 94 7.50 33.73 -7.18
C ILE A 94 7.20 32.63 -8.20
N LYS A 95 5.91 32.27 -8.37
CA LYS A 95 5.47 31.26 -9.35
C LYS A 95 5.90 31.60 -10.77
N ALA A 96 5.82 32.87 -11.16
CA ALA A 96 6.26 33.31 -12.49
C ALA A 96 7.78 33.15 -12.73
N ARG A 97 8.59 33.12 -11.66
CA ARG A 97 10.04 32.88 -11.74
C ARG A 97 10.42 31.41 -11.61
N GLN A 98 9.48 30.51 -11.35
CA GLN A 98 9.79 29.10 -11.21
C GLN A 98 10.15 28.48 -12.56
N THR A 99 11.32 27.87 -12.60
CA THR A 99 11.76 26.99 -13.68
C THR A 99 11.42 25.54 -13.34
N SER A 100 11.48 24.64 -14.32
CA SER A 100 11.24 23.20 -14.12
C SER A 100 12.16 22.53 -13.08
N SER A 101 13.30 23.16 -12.76
CA SER A 101 14.22 22.72 -11.71
C SER A 101 13.82 23.15 -10.29
N CYS A 102 12.82 24.03 -10.14
CA CYS A 102 12.35 24.45 -8.83
C CYS A 102 11.31 23.46 -8.29
N PRO A 103 11.28 23.19 -6.96
CA PRO A 103 10.24 22.38 -6.37
C PRO A 103 8.86 23.00 -6.59
N GLU A 104 7.87 22.17 -6.90
CA GLU A 104 6.52 22.62 -7.20
C GLU A 104 5.88 23.31 -5.98
N ILE A 105 5.38 24.54 -6.18
CA ILE A 105 4.64 25.25 -5.14
C ILE A 105 3.20 24.75 -5.15
N THR A 106 2.94 23.75 -4.30
CA THR A 106 1.62 23.14 -4.15
C THR A 106 0.60 24.19 -3.71
N ARG A 107 -0.60 24.08 -4.29
CA ARG A 107 -1.74 24.88 -3.86
C ARG A 107 -2.28 24.28 -2.57
N ARG A 108 -2.73 25.15 -1.65
CA ARG A 108 -3.56 24.73 -0.52
C ARG A 108 -4.80 23.97 -1.02
N LEU A 109 -4.95 22.74 -0.54
CA LEU A 109 -6.17 21.98 -0.76
C LEU A 109 -7.36 22.68 -0.08
N ARG A 110 -8.49 22.72 -0.79
CA ARG A 110 -9.76 23.26 -0.29
C ARG A 110 -10.34 22.31 0.77
N PRO A 111 -11.17 22.78 1.71
CA PRO A 111 -11.76 21.90 2.73
C PRO A 111 -12.44 20.65 2.17
N VAL A 112 -13.11 20.78 1.02
CA VAL A 112 -13.73 19.64 0.31
C VAL A 112 -12.69 18.63 -0.18
N GLU A 113 -11.58 19.11 -0.75
CA GLU A 113 -10.49 18.25 -1.22
C GLU A 113 -9.82 17.51 -0.05
N LEU A 114 -9.65 18.16 1.11
CA LEU A 114 -9.17 17.49 2.33
C LEU A 114 -10.14 16.39 2.79
N ALA A 115 -11.44 16.67 2.78
CA ALA A 115 -12.43 15.68 3.21
C ALA A 115 -12.43 14.45 2.31
N ILE A 116 -12.26 14.64 0.99
CA ILE A 116 -12.13 13.56 0.02
C ILE A 116 -10.86 12.74 0.29
N GLU A 117 -9.71 13.38 0.50
CA GLU A 117 -8.44 12.69 0.77
C GLU A 117 -8.53 11.85 2.07
N VAL A 118 -9.10 12.41 3.13
CA VAL A 118 -9.31 11.69 4.40
C VAL A 118 -10.25 10.49 4.21
N ALA A 119 -11.32 10.64 3.41
CA ALA A 119 -12.22 9.54 3.10
C ALA A 119 -11.50 8.42 2.34
N ILE A 120 -10.71 8.76 1.33
CA ILE A 120 -9.92 7.80 0.55
C ILE A 120 -8.92 7.06 1.45
N GLN A 121 -8.22 7.77 2.34
CA GLN A 121 -7.25 7.15 3.26
C GLN A 121 -7.93 6.19 4.24
N LYS A 122 -9.08 6.58 4.78
CA LYS A 122 -9.88 5.73 5.67
C LYS A 122 -10.35 4.46 4.96
N GLU A 123 -10.81 4.59 3.73
CA GLU A 123 -11.25 3.46 2.91
C GLU A 123 -10.09 2.52 2.58
N ARG A 124 -8.93 3.06 2.21
CA ARG A 124 -7.70 2.27 1.99
C ARG A 124 -7.27 1.50 3.23
N ALA A 125 -7.28 2.14 4.40
CA ALA A 125 -6.94 1.49 5.66
C ALA A 125 -7.94 0.37 6.02
N ALA A 126 -9.23 0.61 5.82
CA ALA A 126 -10.27 -0.40 6.03
C ALA A 126 -10.11 -1.60 5.08
N MET A 127 -9.83 -1.34 3.80
CA MET A 127 -9.58 -2.40 2.81
C MET A 127 -8.33 -3.21 3.14
N GLN A 128 -7.24 -2.56 3.58
CA GLN A 128 -6.03 -3.25 4.01
C GLN A 128 -6.28 -4.14 5.24
N ALA A 129 -7.06 -3.65 6.22
CA ALA A 129 -7.45 -4.44 7.39
C ALA A 129 -8.32 -5.65 7.00
N ALA A 130 -9.26 -5.46 6.08
CA ALA A 130 -10.11 -6.54 5.57
C ALA A 130 -9.30 -7.61 4.82
N MET A 131 -8.34 -7.20 3.99
CA MET A 131 -7.43 -8.15 3.31
C MET A 131 -6.61 -8.95 4.32
N ALA A 132 -6.03 -8.29 5.34
CA ALA A 132 -5.28 -8.97 6.38
C ALA A 132 -6.13 -9.98 7.19
N GLU A 133 -7.42 -9.68 7.41
CA GLU A 133 -8.35 -10.61 8.04
C GLU A 133 -8.67 -11.82 7.16
N LYS A 134 -8.95 -11.60 5.86
CA LYS A 134 -9.15 -12.70 4.90
C LYS A 134 -7.91 -13.59 4.78
N ASP A 135 -6.72 -13.01 4.74
CA ASP A 135 -5.47 -13.79 4.68
C ASP A 135 -5.28 -14.67 5.92
N LYS A 136 -5.70 -14.18 7.09
CA LYS A 136 -5.71 -14.98 8.32
C LYS A 136 -6.74 -16.11 8.25
N GLU A 137 -7.94 -15.83 7.78
CA GLU A 137 -9.02 -16.81 7.63
C GLU A 137 -8.62 -17.92 6.64
N ILE A 138 -8.01 -17.56 5.50
CA ILE A 138 -7.49 -18.51 4.52
C ILE A 138 -6.44 -19.42 5.16
N ARG A 139 -5.48 -18.85 5.90
CA ARG A 139 -4.43 -19.63 6.56
C ARG A 139 -5.01 -20.62 7.57
N GLU A 140 -5.99 -20.19 8.37
CA GLU A 140 -6.64 -21.06 9.34
C GLU A 140 -7.45 -22.18 8.66
N LEU A 141 -8.11 -21.88 7.54
CA LEU A 141 -8.83 -22.88 6.75
C LEU A 141 -7.87 -23.87 6.09
N GLU A 142 -6.73 -23.42 5.58
CA GLU A 142 -5.66 -24.28 5.05
C GLU A 142 -5.09 -25.19 6.15
N GLU A 143 -4.84 -24.68 7.34
CA GLU A 143 -4.38 -25.50 8.48
C GLU A 143 -5.45 -26.53 8.89
N ARG A 144 -6.72 -26.13 8.95
CA ARG A 144 -7.81 -27.04 9.28
C ARG A 144 -8.00 -28.13 8.23
N THR A 145 -7.90 -27.77 6.96
CA THR A 145 -8.06 -28.72 5.85
C THR A 145 -6.88 -29.69 5.79
N THR A 146 -5.65 -29.21 5.97
CA THR A 146 -4.46 -30.08 6.07
C THR A 146 -4.55 -31.03 7.27
N ALA A 147 -4.95 -30.55 8.45
CA ALA A 147 -5.15 -31.39 9.63
C ALA A 147 -6.21 -32.48 9.42
N LEU A 148 -7.33 -32.17 8.74
CA LEU A 148 -8.35 -33.17 8.41
C LEU A 148 -7.83 -34.24 7.44
N VAL A 149 -7.10 -33.84 6.40
CA VAL A 149 -6.51 -34.78 5.43
C VAL A 149 -5.47 -35.68 6.10
N GLU A 150 -4.65 -35.14 7.00
CA GLU A 150 -3.67 -35.93 7.76
C GLU A 150 -4.32 -36.88 8.75
N ALA A 151 -5.36 -36.45 9.47
CA ALA A 151 -6.11 -37.30 10.38
C ALA A 151 -6.78 -38.47 9.64
N GLU A 152 -7.36 -38.21 8.47
CA GLU A 152 -7.96 -39.25 7.64
C GLU A 152 -6.91 -40.23 7.10
N ARG A 153 -5.74 -39.72 6.68
CA ARG A 153 -4.59 -40.56 6.30
C ARG A 153 -4.16 -41.45 7.47
N ALA A 154 -4.01 -40.90 8.68
CA ALA A 154 -3.62 -41.66 9.87
C ALA A 154 -4.65 -42.73 10.24
N ARG A 155 -5.94 -42.42 10.12
CA ARG A 155 -7.03 -43.38 10.35
C ARG A 155 -6.99 -44.51 9.34
N ASN A 156 -6.79 -44.20 8.06
CA ASN A 156 -6.68 -45.19 7.01
C ASN A 156 -5.45 -46.09 7.22
N GLU A 157 -4.28 -45.52 7.53
CA GLU A 157 -3.08 -46.30 7.86
C GLU A 157 -3.29 -47.22 9.07
N ALA A 158 -3.92 -46.74 10.14
CA ALA A 158 -4.22 -47.54 11.32
C ALA A 158 -5.19 -48.69 11.01
N SER A 159 -6.23 -48.43 10.21
CA SER A 159 -7.16 -49.45 9.73
C SER A 159 -6.46 -50.51 8.89
N THR A 160 -5.61 -50.10 7.94
CA THR A 160 -4.83 -51.02 7.11
C THR A 160 -3.89 -51.88 7.94
N ARG A 161 -3.18 -51.30 8.91
CA ARG A 161 -2.31 -52.04 9.84
C ARG A 161 -3.11 -53.05 10.66
N ALA A 162 -4.26 -52.66 11.23
CA ALA A 162 -5.08 -53.56 12.03
C ALA A 162 -5.61 -54.77 11.24
N ILE A 163 -6.04 -54.56 9.99
CA ILE A 163 -6.49 -55.65 9.10
C ILE A 163 -5.33 -56.59 8.79
N TYR A 164 -4.15 -56.06 8.52
CA TYR A 164 -2.98 -56.88 8.23
C TYR A 164 -2.53 -57.68 9.45
N GLU A 165 -2.52 -57.10 10.66
CA GLU A 165 -2.21 -57.83 11.90
C GLU A 165 -3.16 -59.03 12.10
N LEU A 166 -4.45 -58.86 11.83
CA LEU A 166 -5.40 -59.97 11.85
C LEU A 166 -5.04 -61.06 10.83
N PHE A 167 -4.62 -60.67 9.62
CA PHE A 167 -4.18 -61.60 8.57
C PHE A 167 -2.92 -62.37 8.97
N VAL A 168 -1.91 -61.69 9.52
CA VAL A 168 -0.69 -62.30 10.05
C VAL A 168 -1.02 -63.36 11.09
N SER A 169 -1.90 -63.05 12.05
CA SER A 169 -2.33 -64.01 13.08
C SER A 169 -3.00 -65.26 12.47
N MET A 170 -3.73 -65.13 11.36
CA MET A 170 -4.32 -66.27 10.67
C MET A 170 -3.27 -67.11 9.93
N CYS A 171 -2.31 -66.48 9.26
CA CYS A 171 -1.20 -67.18 8.58
C CYS A 171 -0.37 -68.00 9.57
N GLU A 172 -0.03 -67.42 10.72
CA GLU A 172 0.73 -68.10 11.78
C GLU A 172 -0.01 -69.33 12.33
N LYS A 173 -1.32 -69.23 12.58
CA LYS A 173 -2.15 -70.37 13.02
C LYS A 173 -2.21 -71.50 12.00
N ASN A 174 -2.09 -71.17 10.72
CA ASN A 174 -2.11 -72.13 9.62
C ASN A 174 -0.70 -72.60 9.20
N GLY A 175 0.36 -72.20 9.91
CA GLY A 175 1.75 -72.55 9.60
C GLY A 175 2.28 -71.95 8.29
N GLN A 176 1.65 -70.89 7.78
CA GLN A 176 2.08 -70.17 6.57
C GLN A 176 2.90 -68.93 6.94
N VAL A 177 3.92 -68.62 6.13
CA VAL A 177 4.69 -67.38 6.28
C VAL A 177 3.84 -66.20 5.77
N PRO A 178 3.60 -65.17 6.59
CA PRO A 178 2.82 -64.01 6.18
C PRO A 178 3.54 -63.17 5.11
N PRO A 179 2.82 -62.61 4.12
CA PRO A 179 3.36 -61.71 3.10
C PRO A 179 3.68 -60.34 3.70
N LEU A 180 4.63 -59.58 3.13
CA LEU A 180 4.99 -58.22 3.61
C LEU A 180 3.81 -57.23 3.57
N MET A 181 3.80 -56.30 4.54
CA MET A 181 2.86 -55.18 4.60
C MET A 181 2.77 -54.43 3.25
N PRO A 182 1.57 -54.27 2.66
CA PRO A 182 1.41 -53.52 1.43
C PRO A 182 1.63 -52.02 1.68
N VAL A 183 2.55 -51.41 0.92
CA VAL A 183 2.73 -49.95 0.88
C VAL A 183 1.75 -49.38 -0.15
N ILE A 184 0.67 -48.77 0.31
CA ILE A 184 -0.30 -48.11 -0.58
C ILE A 184 0.24 -46.70 -0.87
N ASN A 185 0.96 -46.55 -1.97
CA ASN A 185 1.30 -45.23 -2.50
C ASN A 185 0.00 -44.58 -2.96
N VAL A 186 -0.38 -43.46 -2.33
CA VAL A 186 -1.50 -42.63 -2.78
C VAL A 186 -1.09 -41.94 -4.08
N ALA A 187 -1.17 -42.66 -5.21
CA ALA A 187 -1.23 -42.03 -6.51
C ALA A 187 -2.50 -41.17 -6.53
N GLY A 188 -2.37 -39.93 -7.03
CA GLY A 188 -3.40 -38.90 -6.99
C GLY A 188 -4.80 -39.42 -7.33
N THR A 189 -5.78 -38.87 -6.62
CA THR A 189 -7.22 -39.01 -6.87
C THR A 189 -7.57 -39.00 -8.35
N ASN A 190 -7.62 -40.18 -8.98
CA ASN A 190 -8.26 -40.39 -10.26
C ASN A 190 -9.77 -40.37 -9.99
N MET A 191 -10.37 -39.20 -10.17
CA MET A 191 -11.81 -39.07 -10.29
C MET A 191 -12.27 -39.96 -11.45
N SER A 192 -12.90 -41.09 -11.13
CA SER A 192 -13.62 -41.90 -12.12
C SER A 192 -14.89 -41.15 -12.51
N GLN A 193 -14.79 -40.28 -13.51
CA GLN A 193 -15.95 -39.76 -14.25
C GLN A 193 -16.26 -40.72 -15.39
N ASN A 194 -17.03 -41.78 -15.10
CA ASN A 194 -17.85 -42.42 -16.13
C ASN A 194 -19.24 -41.79 -16.07
N ALA A 195 -19.39 -40.64 -16.72
CA ALA A 195 -20.68 -40.15 -17.18
C ALA A 195 -20.56 -39.94 -18.69
N SER A 196 -21.00 -40.95 -19.44
CA SER A 196 -21.21 -40.89 -20.88
C SER A 196 -22.23 -39.80 -21.18
N HIS A 197 -21.83 -38.76 -21.89
CA HIS A 197 -22.69 -38.06 -22.83
C HIS A 197 -21.83 -37.50 -23.96
N ASP A 198 -22.11 -38.03 -25.13
CA ASP A 198 -21.53 -37.72 -26.44
C ASP A 198 -22.13 -36.40 -26.97
N PRO A 199 -21.33 -35.40 -27.38
CA PRO A 199 -21.79 -34.36 -28.29
C PRO A 199 -21.02 -34.45 -29.60
N SER A 200 -21.78 -34.84 -30.63
CA SER A 200 -21.42 -34.87 -32.05
C SER A 200 -20.60 -33.65 -32.49
N THR A 201 -19.49 -33.96 -33.14
CA THR A 201 -18.62 -33.16 -34.00
C THR A 201 -19.35 -32.12 -34.86
N VAL A 202 -18.89 -30.87 -34.80
CA VAL A 202 -18.99 -29.91 -35.92
C VAL A 202 -17.58 -29.33 -36.12
N GLU A 203 -16.99 -29.65 -37.27
CA GLU A 203 -15.68 -29.15 -37.73
C GLU A 203 -15.67 -27.63 -37.94
N PRO A 204 -14.51 -26.95 -37.75
CA PRO A 204 -14.27 -25.63 -38.27
C PRO A 204 -13.54 -25.72 -39.63
N SER A 205 -14.08 -25.11 -40.68
CA SER A 205 -13.40 -24.97 -41.98
C SER A 205 -12.98 -23.50 -42.23
N PRO A 206 -11.74 -23.23 -42.67
CA PRO A 206 -11.20 -21.87 -42.84
C PRO A 206 -11.23 -21.38 -44.30
N GLY A 207 -11.48 -20.07 -44.48
CA GLY A 207 -10.93 -19.27 -45.57
C GLY A 207 -11.78 -19.09 -46.84
N GLN A 208 -12.29 -17.87 -47.07
CA GLN A 208 -11.86 -16.97 -48.16
C GLN A 208 -12.80 -15.75 -48.32
N PRO A 209 -12.26 -14.54 -48.56
CA PRO A 209 -13.02 -13.36 -48.97
C PRO A 209 -12.93 -13.13 -50.50
N SER A 210 -13.97 -12.55 -51.12
CA SER A 210 -13.87 -11.86 -52.44
C SER A 210 -15.19 -11.21 -52.92
N PRO A 211 -15.17 -10.33 -53.94
CA PRO A 211 -15.67 -8.95 -53.86
C PRO A 211 -16.79 -8.61 -54.87
N GLY A 212 -17.30 -7.36 -54.84
CA GLY A 212 -18.00 -6.76 -55.99
C GLY A 212 -19.07 -5.70 -55.67
N GLU A 213 -18.73 -4.45 -56.03
CA GLU A 213 -19.51 -3.26 -56.47
C GLU A 213 -21.06 -3.34 -56.46
N THR A 214 -21.85 -2.29 -56.13
CA THR A 214 -22.05 -1.08 -56.96
C THR A 214 -22.97 -0.03 -56.26
N SER A 215 -22.60 1.25 -56.42
CA SER A 215 -23.42 2.49 -56.54
C SER A 215 -24.28 3.14 -55.42
N GLN A 216 -23.79 4.33 -55.03
CA GLN A 216 -24.42 5.68 -55.06
C GLN A 216 -25.72 5.98 -54.27
N SER A 217 -25.64 7.00 -53.39
CA SER A 217 -26.42 8.24 -53.55
C SER A 217 -25.91 9.38 -52.65
N HIS A 218 -25.80 10.57 -53.25
CA HIS A 218 -25.43 11.89 -52.73
C HIS A 218 -26.44 12.40 -51.66
N ARG A 219 -26.20 13.42 -50.82
CA ARG A 219 -25.83 14.81 -51.15
C ARG A 219 -25.63 15.63 -49.87
N ALA A 220 -24.70 16.59 -49.91
CA ALA A 220 -24.40 17.56 -48.88
C ALA A 220 -24.99 18.96 -49.19
N SER A 221 -24.81 19.86 -48.21
CA SER A 221 -24.78 21.35 -48.26
C SER A 221 -26.00 22.07 -47.67
N PRO A 222 -25.85 23.35 -47.26
CA PRO A 222 -24.66 24.23 -47.30
C PRO A 222 -24.00 24.51 -45.95
#